data_AF-A0A927CTE1-F1
#
_entry.id   AF-A0A927CTE1-F1
#
_cell.length_a   1.000
_cell.length_b   1.000
_cell.length_c   1.000
_cell.angle_alpha   90.00
_cell.angle_beta   90.00
_cell.angle_gamma   90.00
#
_symmetry.space_group_name_H-M   'P 1'
#
loop_
_entity.id
_entity.type
_entity.pdbx_description
1 polymer ?
#
loop_
_entity_poly.entity_id
_entity_poly.type
_entity_poly.pdbx_seq_one_letter_code
_entity_poly.pdbx_strand_id
1 'polypeptide(L)'
;MKISQLSKTTGVSIRSIRHYEATRLLTASRLKNGHRAFDEAAIERIKTIKAYLNLGLTTKQIEETLKCTDGYFGELPHTSLNTNRNTSSSR
;
A
#
# COMPACT_ATOMS: atom_id res chain seq x y z
N MET A 1 6.30 -7.00 7.29
CA MET A 1 5.52 -8.19 7.72
C MET A 1 4.98 -9.00 6.54
N LYS A 2 4.82 -10.33 6.66
CA LYS A 2 4.21 -11.19 5.61
C LYS A 2 2.68 -11.06 5.61
N ILE A 3 2.00 -11.46 4.52
CA ILE A 3 0.53 -11.45 4.43
C ILE A 3 -0.15 -12.23 5.57
N SER A 4 0.41 -13.38 5.98
CA SER A 4 -0.12 -14.17 7.07
C SER A 4 0.00 -13.47 8.44
N GLN A 5 1.06 -12.69 8.63
CA GLN A 5 1.22 -11.88 9.84
C GLN A 5 0.25 -10.70 9.81
N LEU A 6 0.15 -9.99 8.69
CA LEU A 6 -0.81 -8.89 8.52
C LEU A 6 -2.25 -9.36 8.79
N SER A 7 -2.63 -10.54 8.31
CA SER A 7 -3.93 -11.16 8.56
C SER A 7 -4.18 -11.40 10.04
N LYS A 8 -3.21 -11.95 10.77
CA LYS A 8 -3.30 -12.16 12.22
C LYS A 8 -3.41 -10.85 12.98
N THR A 9 -2.62 -9.84 12.62
CA THR A 9 -2.58 -8.55 13.31
C THR A 9 -3.85 -7.72 13.08
N THR A 10 -4.39 -7.73 11.85
CA THR A 10 -5.57 -6.93 11.49
C THR A 10 -6.90 -7.65 11.69
N GLY A 11 -6.85 -8.97 11.90
CA GLY A 11 -8.04 -9.84 11.95
C GLY A 11 -8.76 -9.98 10.60
N VAL A 12 -8.13 -9.53 9.51
CA VAL A 12 -8.69 -9.61 8.15
C VAL A 12 -8.20 -10.88 7.47
N SER A 13 -9.10 -11.55 6.72
CA SER A 13 -8.72 -12.76 5.99
C SER A 13 -7.67 -12.48 4.91
N ILE A 14 -6.80 -13.45 4.64
CA ILE A 14 -5.82 -13.36 3.53
C ILE A 14 -6.52 -13.10 2.19
N ARG A 15 -7.72 -13.66 2.00
CA ARG A 15 -8.52 -13.45 0.78
C ARG A 15 -8.94 -11.99 0.62
N SER A 16 -9.39 -11.36 1.70
CA SER A 16 -9.73 -9.92 1.70
C SER A 16 -8.49 -9.06 1.46
N ILE A 17 -7.35 -9.39 2.07
CA ILE A 17 -6.09 -8.67 1.84
C ILE A 17 -5.67 -8.75 0.36
N ARG A 18 -5.74 -9.95 -0.26
CA ARG A 18 -5.47 -10.11 -1.70
C ARG A 18 -6.46 -9.34 -2.56
N HIS A 19 -7.73 -9.28 -2.14
CA HIS A 19 -8.73 -8.48 -2.84
C HIS A 19 -8.39 -6.98 -2.77
N TYR A 20 -7.99 -6.46 -1.60
CA TYR A 20 -7.56 -5.07 -1.46
C TYR A 20 -6.29 -4.75 -2.25
N GLU A 21 -5.36 -5.71 -2.35
CA GLU A 21 -4.19 -5.59 -3.23
C GLU A 21 -4.60 -5.52 -4.71
N ALA A 22 -5.54 -6.37 -5.13
CA ALA A 22 -6.06 -6.38 -6.50
C ALA A 22 -6.84 -5.10 -6.85
N THR A 23 -7.57 -4.52 -5.90
CA THR A 23 -8.30 -3.26 -6.07
C THR A 23 -7.44 -2.02 -5.78
N ARG A 24 -6.11 -2.17 -5.66
CA ARG A 24 -5.14 -1.09 -5.37
C ARG A 24 -5.40 -0.29 -4.08
N LEU A 25 -6.24 -0.81 -3.19
CA LEU A 25 -6.50 -0.22 -1.87
C LEU A 25 -5.32 -0.44 -0.90
N LEU A 26 -4.56 -1.51 -1.13
CA LEU A 26 -3.39 -1.89 -0.38
C LEU A 26 -2.24 -2.22 -1.35
N THR A 27 -1.01 -1.82 -1.04
CA THR A 27 0.16 -2.16 -1.86
C THR A 27 1.20 -2.86 -0.99
N ALA A 28 1.73 -3.97 -1.48
CA ALA A 28 2.85 -4.65 -0.84
C ALA A 28 4.17 -3.98 -1.26
N SER A 29 4.99 -3.60 -0.30
CA SER A 29 6.36 -3.18 -0.52
C SER A 29 7.19 -4.38 -1.00
N ARG A 30 7.99 -4.17 -2.05
CA ARG A 30 8.95 -5.17 -2.51
C ARG A 30 10.26 -4.96 -1.76
N LEU A 31 10.65 -5.94 -0.95
CA LEU A 31 11.92 -5.90 -0.24
C LEU A 31 13.08 -6.13 -1.21
N LYS A 32 14.28 -5.67 -0.84
CA LYS A 32 15.52 -5.86 -1.61
C LYS A 32 15.85 -7.33 -1.88
N ASN A 33 15.34 -8.24 -1.07
CA ASN A 33 15.47 -9.70 -1.22
C ASN A 33 14.44 -10.32 -2.17
N GLY A 34 13.63 -9.52 -2.87
CA GLY A 34 12.63 -9.99 -3.83
C GLY A 34 11.31 -10.47 -3.20
N HIS A 35 11.21 -10.54 -1.87
CA HIS A 35 9.99 -10.92 -1.18
C HIS A 35 8.99 -9.77 -1.06
N ARG A 36 7.70 -10.11 -1.01
CA ARG A 36 6.62 -9.15 -0.72
C ARG A 36 6.46 -9.00 0.79
N ALA A 37 6.42 -7.77 1.25
CA ALA A 37 6.10 -7.44 2.64
C ALA A 37 5.15 -6.25 2.72
N PHE A 38 4.43 -6.19 3.83
CA PHE A 38 3.60 -5.08 4.22
C PHE A 38 4.24 -4.38 5.41
N ASP A 39 4.24 -3.06 5.44
CA ASP A 39 4.74 -2.30 6.59
C ASP A 39 3.59 -1.96 7.54
N GLU A 40 3.88 -1.33 8.67
CA GLU A 40 2.86 -0.95 9.65
C GLU A 40 1.80 0.00 9.07
N ALA A 41 2.16 0.81 8.07
CA ALA A 41 1.21 1.61 7.31
C ALA A 41 0.08 0.76 6.65
N ALA A 42 0.35 -0.51 6.33
CA ALA A 42 -0.66 -1.42 5.82
C ALA A 42 -1.74 -1.76 6.87
N ILE A 43 -1.38 -1.77 8.16
CA ILE A 43 -2.33 -2.00 9.25
C ILE A 43 -3.31 -0.83 9.33
N GLU A 44 -2.80 0.39 9.35
CA GLU A 44 -3.63 1.60 9.38
C GLU A 44 -4.50 1.69 8.12
N ARG A 45 -3.96 1.38 6.94
CA ARG A 45 -4.74 1.33 5.69
C ARG A 45 -5.89 0.32 5.79
N ILE A 46 -5.66 -0.87 6.34
CA ILE A 46 -6.72 -1.87 6.52
C ILE A 46 -7.79 -1.39 7.52
N LYS A 47 -7.41 -0.72 8.61
CA LYS A 47 -8.37 -0.14 9.56
C LYS A 47 -9.27 0.90 8.86
N THR A 48 -8.67 1.77 8.06
CA THR A 48 -9.40 2.76 7.26
C THR A 48 -10.36 2.11 6.27
N ILE A 49 -9.91 1.09 5.52
CA ILE A 49 -10.78 0.32 4.62
C ILE A 49 -11.96 -0.29 5.39
N LYS A 50 -11.71 -0.90 6.56
CA LYS A 50 -12.79 -1.45 7.40
C LYS A 50 -13.76 -0.37 7.87
N ALA A 51 -13.27 0.81 8.26
CA ALA A 51 -14.13 1.91 8.67
C ALA A 51 -15.08 2.32 7.54
N TYR A 52 -14.59 2.46 6.30
CA TYR A 52 -15.44 2.76 5.16
C TYR A 52 -16.40 1.62 4.78
N LEU A 53 -15.95 0.37 4.86
CA LEU A 53 -16.84 -0.78 4.63
C LEU A 53 -17.97 -0.82 5.66
N ASN A 54 -17.70 -0.46 6.92
CA ASN A 54 -18.72 -0.36 7.98
C ASN A 54 -19.71 0.79 7.71
N LEU A 55 -19.31 1.81 6.96
CA LEU A 55 -20.19 2.88 6.49
C LEU A 55 -21.04 2.45 5.27
N GLY A 56 -20.88 1.22 4.77
CA GLY A 56 -21.62 0.69 3.62
C GLY A 56 -21.02 1.05 2.27
N LEU A 57 -19.81 1.62 2.23
CA LEU A 57 -19.13 1.90 0.96
C LEU A 57 -18.65 0.61 0.32
N THR A 58 -18.69 0.58 -1.02
CA THR A 58 -18.08 -0.48 -1.81
C THR A 58 -16.57 -0.26 -1.96
N THR A 59 -15.82 -1.32 -2.23
CA THR A 59 -14.36 -1.22 -2.45
C THR A 59 -13.97 -0.25 -3.57
N LYS A 60 -14.82 -0.09 -4.61
CA LYS A 60 -14.62 0.92 -5.67
C LYS A 60 -14.76 2.35 -5.16
N GLN A 61 -15.82 2.63 -4.40
CA GLN A 61 -16.04 3.96 -3.82
C GLN A 61 -14.92 4.32 -2.83
N ILE A 62 -14.44 3.33 -2.08
CA ILE A 62 -13.29 3.50 -1.18
C ILE A 62 -12.04 3.85 -1.99
N GLU A 63 -11.81 3.18 -3.13
CA GLU A 63 -10.66 3.47 -4.00
C GLU A 63 -10.72 4.91 -4.53
N GLU A 64 -11.88 5.35 -5.00
CA GLU A 64 -12.10 6.72 -5.48
C GLU A 64 -11.92 7.76 -4.38
N THR A 65 -12.47 7.50 -3.20
CA THR A 65 -12.38 8.40 -2.04
C THR A 65 -10.94 8.53 -1.55
N LEU A 66 -10.20 7.43 -1.50
CA LEU A 66 -8.81 7.41 -1.08
C LEU A 66 -7.93 8.14 -2.10
N LYS A 67 -8.13 7.95 -3.41
CA LYS A 67 -7.41 8.71 -4.45
C LYS A 67 -7.53 10.22 -4.28
N CYS A 68 -8.70 10.72 -3.90
CA CYS A 68 -8.93 12.14 -3.64
C CYS A 68 -8.27 12.61 -2.33
N THR A 69 -8.07 11.72 -1.37
CA THR A 69 -7.56 12.03 -0.03
C THR A 69 -6.06 11.75 0.12
N ASP A 70 -5.44 11.02 -0.81
CA ASP A 70 -4.04 10.60 -0.76
C ASP A 70 -3.02 11.78 -0.77
N GLY A 71 -3.47 13.04 -0.79
CA GLY A 71 -2.68 14.20 -0.36
C GLY A 71 -2.41 14.26 1.16
N TYR A 72 -3.05 13.42 1.99
CA TYR A 72 -2.94 13.43 3.46
C TYR A 72 -2.54 12.09 4.09
N PHE A 73 -2.50 11.00 3.34
CA PHE A 73 -2.16 9.66 3.88
C PHE A 73 -1.05 9.00 3.09
N GLY A 74 0.14 9.59 3.20
CA GLY A 74 1.41 8.99 2.82
C GLY A 74 1.68 9.06 1.33
N GLU A 75 2.61 9.94 0.96
CA GLU A 75 3.54 9.62 -0.13
C GLU A 75 4.06 8.20 0.11
N LEU A 76 3.51 7.22 -0.61
CA LEU A 76 4.23 5.97 -0.82
C LEU A 76 5.38 6.36 -1.74
N PRO A 77 6.64 6.24 -1.29
CA PRO A 77 7.77 6.52 -2.16
C PRO A 77 7.74 5.46 -3.26
N HIS A 78 7.15 5.82 -4.40
CA HIS A 78 7.59 5.29 -5.67
C HIS A 78 9.07 5.64 -5.69
N THR A 79 9.91 4.63 -5.43
CA THR A 79 11.34 4.77 -5.50
C THR A 79 11.64 5.29 -6.90
N SER A 80 11.86 6.60 -7.02
CA SER A 80 12.37 7.21 -8.24
C SER A 80 13.69 6.52 -8.52
N LEU A 81 13.65 5.69 -9.56
CA LEU A 81 14.83 5.24 -10.26
C LEU A 81 15.68 6.46 -10.62
N ASN A 82 16.85 6.53 -9.99
CA ASN A 82 18.14 6.85 -10.60
C ASN A 82 18.18 7.93 -11.70
N THR A 83 18.84 9.05 -11.41
CA THR A 83 19.77 9.64 -12.40
C THR A 83 21.06 10.06 -11.70
N ASN A 84 22.00 9.13 -11.68
CA ASN A 84 23.43 9.41 -11.56
C ASN A 84 23.82 10.47 -12.60
N ARG A 85 23.94 11.74 -12.16
CA ARG A 85 24.59 12.81 -12.91
C ARG A 85 26.09 12.66 -12.73
N ASN A 86 26.68 11.72 -13.46
CA ASN A 86 28.13 11.67 -13.66
C ASN A 86 28.46 12.64 -14.80
N THR A 87 28.65 13.92 -14.49
CA THR A 87 29.21 14.89 -15.42
C THR A 87 30.73 14.71 -15.46
N SER A 88 31.19 13.67 -16.15
CA SER A 88 32.56 13.58 -16.64
C SER A 88 32.62 14.23 -18.02
N SER A 89 32.86 15.53 -18.06
CA SER A 89 33.40 16.20 -19.25
C SER A 89 34.50 17.14 -18.78
N SER A 90 35.73 16.61 -18.80
CA SER A 90 36.95 17.39 -18.66
C SER A 90 37.99 16.75 -19.58
N ARG A 91 37.95 17.16 -20.86
CA ARG A 91 39.08 17.49 -21.74
C ARG A 91 38.62 17.61 -23.17
#